data_AF-A0A7C1B5A5-F1
#
_entry.id   AF-A0A7C1B5A5-F1
#
_cell.length_a   1.000
_cell.length_b   1.000
_cell.length_c   1.000
_cell.angle_alpha   90.00
_cell.angle_beta   90.00
_cell.angle_gamma   90.00
#
_symmetry.space_group_name_H-M   'P 1'
#
loop_
_entity.id
_entity.type
_entity.pdbx_description
1 polymer ?
#
loop_
_entity_poly.entity_id
_entity_poly.type
_entity_poly.pdbx_seq_one_letter_code
_entity_poly.pdbx_strand_id
1 'polypeptide(L)'
;NLDDIIYTLQEGESKTFYFATLGTTESWINNDDLNPGTLTAYVDFDNPDLVQAIGGTSVGFAGLFHFTQGWNLTWEDPVIVDFGNDGQFQIELSDVGYSSWWWQGPDGSADVFATVSLNSAPAPVPEPATILLLGIGLFGIGGYGRKRSAKMAK
;
A
#
# COMPACT_ATOMS: atom_id res chain seq x y z
N ASN A 1 -0.36 0.72 15.74
CA ASN A 1 -0.50 2.04 15.11
C ASN A 1 0.50 2.03 13.96
N LEU A 2 0.03 2.21 12.73
CA LEU A 2 0.86 2.16 11.51
C LEU A 2 1.27 3.56 11.03
N ASP A 3 0.76 4.62 11.66
CA ASP A 3 0.94 6.04 11.27
C ASP A 3 2.41 6.50 11.35
N ASP A 4 3.26 5.78 12.10
CA ASP A 4 4.69 6.10 12.26
C ASP A 4 5.59 5.45 11.19
N ILE A 5 5.02 4.68 10.25
CA ILE A 5 5.79 3.98 9.22
C ILE A 5 6.00 4.88 8.00
N ILE A 6 7.19 5.47 7.90
CA ILE A 6 7.59 6.31 6.76
C ILE A 6 8.80 5.69 6.06
N TYR A 7 8.71 5.54 4.74
CA TYR A 7 9.80 5.06 3.90
C TYR A 7 9.73 5.68 2.51
N THR A 8 10.82 5.57 1.76
CA THR A 8 10.90 5.95 0.35
C THR A 8 11.36 4.73 -0.42
N LEU A 9 10.69 4.42 -1.52
CA LEU A 9 11.06 3.33 -2.42
C LEU A 9 11.61 3.90 -3.73
N GLN A 10 12.62 3.24 -4.28
CA GLN A 10 12.98 3.36 -5.69
C GLN A 10 12.21 2.34 -6.52
N GLU A 11 12.17 2.54 -7.83
CA GLU A 11 11.54 1.58 -8.75
C GLU A 11 12.18 0.19 -8.62
N GLY A 12 11.33 -0.83 -8.43
CA GLY A 12 11.72 -2.21 -8.14
C GLY A 12 12.03 -2.52 -6.68
N GLU A 13 12.01 -1.53 -5.78
CA GLU A 13 12.17 -1.75 -4.34
C GLU A 13 10.84 -2.09 -3.66
N SER A 14 10.95 -2.79 -2.53
CA SER A 14 9.82 -3.15 -1.68
C SER A 14 10.12 -2.96 -0.21
N LYS A 15 9.06 -2.76 0.57
CA LYS A 15 9.12 -2.69 2.02
C LYS A 15 8.05 -3.57 2.63
N THR A 16 8.48 -4.45 3.53
CA THR A 16 7.58 -5.26 4.37
C THR A 16 7.52 -4.70 5.79
N PHE A 17 6.34 -4.67 6.37
CA PHE A 17 6.10 -4.29 7.76
C PHE A 17 4.97 -5.11 8.37
N TYR A 18 4.96 -5.21 9.70
CA TYR A 18 3.87 -5.83 10.44
C TYR A 18 2.59 -5.02 10.24
N PHE A 19 1.49 -5.69 9.87
CA PHE A 19 0.21 -5.07 9.58
C PHE A 19 -0.79 -5.28 10.73
N ALA A 20 -1.09 -6.55 11.03
CA ALA A 20 -2.05 -6.92 12.07
C ALA A 20 -1.82 -8.35 12.56
N THR A 21 -2.29 -8.67 13.76
CA THR A 21 -2.44 -10.05 14.23
C THR A 21 -3.90 -10.46 14.03
N LEU A 22 -4.13 -11.59 13.37
CA LEU A 22 -5.45 -12.18 13.18
C LEU A 22 -5.52 -13.55 13.86
N GLY A 23 -6.71 -13.93 14.30
CA GLY A 23 -6.94 -15.21 14.94
C GLY A 23 -8.39 -15.40 15.30
N THR A 24 -8.68 -16.58 15.84
CA THR A 24 -9.96 -16.90 16.46
C THR A 24 -9.74 -17.27 17.92
N THR A 25 -10.75 -17.04 18.75
CA THR A 25 -10.81 -17.55 20.13
C THR A 25 -11.71 -18.78 20.25
N GLU A 26 -12.11 -19.36 19.10
CA GLU A 26 -12.92 -20.56 19.06
C GLU A 26 -12.16 -21.77 19.56
N SER A 27 -12.80 -22.49 20.48
CA SER A 27 -12.21 -23.68 21.09
C SER A 27 -12.40 -24.94 20.24
N TRP A 28 -13.16 -24.88 19.15
CA TRP A 28 -13.47 -26.06 18.33
C TRP A 28 -13.92 -25.69 16.92
N ILE A 29 -13.53 -26.49 15.92
CA ILE A 29 -14.06 -26.38 14.55
C ILE A 29 -15.42 -27.06 14.46
N ASN A 30 -16.42 -26.29 14.05
CA ASN A 30 -17.79 -26.73 13.81
C ASN A 30 -18.06 -26.80 12.29
N ASN A 31 -19.32 -27.00 11.90
CA ASN A 31 -19.69 -27.12 10.49
C ASN A 31 -19.71 -25.77 9.75
N ASP A 32 -19.97 -24.66 10.44
CA ASP A 32 -19.96 -23.33 9.84
C ASP A 32 -18.55 -22.88 9.49
N ASP A 33 -17.54 -23.22 10.30
CA ASP A 33 -16.13 -22.89 10.07
C ASP A 33 -15.54 -23.52 8.82
N LEU A 34 -16.13 -24.62 8.34
CA LEU A 34 -15.69 -25.32 7.12
C LEU A 34 -16.14 -24.60 5.84
N ASN A 35 -17.00 -23.60 5.96
CA ASN A 35 -17.39 -22.76 4.82
C ASN A 35 -16.49 -21.52 4.78
N PRO A 36 -15.96 -21.15 3.61
CA PRO A 36 -15.13 -19.95 3.50
C PRO A 36 -15.90 -18.68 3.88
N GLY A 37 -15.32 -17.89 4.79
CA GLY A 37 -15.79 -16.56 5.18
C GLY A 37 -14.96 -15.47 4.50
N THR A 38 -15.62 -14.42 4.03
CA THR A 38 -14.94 -13.27 3.39
C THR A 38 -14.54 -12.23 4.42
N LEU A 39 -13.39 -11.59 4.22
CA LEU A 39 -12.98 -10.42 4.97
C LEU A 39 -12.33 -9.37 4.04
N THR A 40 -12.20 -8.15 4.55
CA THR A 40 -11.59 -7.05 3.80
C THR A 40 -10.65 -6.28 4.71
N ALA A 41 -9.40 -6.15 4.29
CA ALA A 41 -8.45 -5.24 4.91
C ALA A 41 -8.49 -3.88 4.22
N TYR A 42 -8.31 -2.82 4.98
CA TYR A 42 -8.16 -1.46 4.46
C TYR A 42 -6.75 -0.97 4.77
N VAL A 43 -6.04 -0.51 3.74
CA VAL A 43 -4.72 0.11 3.85
C VAL A 43 -4.86 1.57 3.46
N ASP A 44 -4.58 2.45 4.41
CA ASP A 44 -4.69 3.90 4.27
C ASP A 44 -3.28 4.49 4.12
N PHE A 45 -3.07 5.30 3.10
CA PHE A 45 -1.80 5.96 2.79
C PHE A 45 -1.99 7.47 2.87
N ASP A 46 -1.10 8.16 3.59
CA ASP A 46 -1.10 9.63 3.64
C ASP A 46 -0.50 10.25 2.36
N ASN A 47 0.42 9.54 1.68
CA ASN A 47 1.07 10.03 0.47
C ASN A 47 1.55 8.87 -0.42
N PRO A 48 0.96 8.68 -1.61
CA PRO A 48 -0.22 9.39 -2.13
C PRO A 48 -1.44 9.20 -1.19
N ASP A 49 -2.26 10.24 -1.02
CA ASP A 49 -3.48 10.20 -0.18
C ASP A 49 -4.53 9.28 -0.82
N LEU A 50 -4.61 8.04 -0.35
CA LEU A 50 -5.52 7.03 -0.86
C LEU A 50 -5.78 5.90 0.15
N VAL A 51 -6.93 5.24 -0.01
CA VAL A 51 -7.29 4.04 0.72
C VAL A 51 -7.51 2.88 -0.25
N GLN A 52 -6.90 1.73 0.03
CA GLN A 52 -7.13 0.50 -0.71
C GLN A 52 -7.84 -0.56 0.13
N ALA A 53 -8.75 -1.28 -0.53
CA ALA A 53 -9.41 -2.44 0.02
C ALA A 53 -8.78 -3.71 -0.58
N ILE A 54 -8.38 -4.64 0.29
CA ILE A 54 -7.80 -5.94 -0.09
C ILE A 54 -8.75 -7.02 0.40
N GLY A 55 -9.33 -7.76 -0.55
CA GLY A 55 -10.22 -8.88 -0.24
C GLY A 55 -9.43 -10.06 0.33
N GLY A 56 -10.07 -10.87 1.16
CA GLY A 56 -9.49 -12.10 1.68
C GLY A 56 -10.55 -13.12 2.04
N THR A 57 -10.12 -14.38 2.11
CA THR A 57 -10.97 -15.51 2.45
C THR A 57 -10.33 -16.31 3.57
N SER A 58 -11.07 -16.50 4.67
CA SER A 58 -10.69 -17.37 5.79
C SER A 58 -11.52 -18.65 5.77
N VAL A 59 -10.90 -19.78 6.06
CA VAL A 59 -11.59 -21.07 6.19
C VAL A 59 -10.96 -21.93 7.28
N GLY A 60 -11.82 -22.50 8.13
CA GLY A 60 -11.45 -23.49 9.13
C GLY A 60 -11.23 -24.87 8.52
N PHE A 61 -10.47 -25.71 9.22
CA PHE A 61 -10.28 -27.11 8.85
C PHE A 61 -10.17 -28.01 10.08
N ALA A 62 -10.59 -29.26 9.92
CA ALA A 62 -10.40 -30.30 10.91
C ALA A 62 -9.88 -31.58 10.24
N GLY A 63 -8.86 -32.19 10.86
CA GLY A 63 -8.35 -33.50 10.49
C GLY A 63 -9.20 -34.65 11.05
N LEU A 64 -8.76 -35.88 10.79
CA LEU A 64 -9.46 -37.08 11.22
C LEU A 64 -9.71 -37.06 12.75
N PHE A 65 -10.96 -37.30 13.15
CA PHE A 65 -11.40 -37.24 14.56
C PHE A 65 -11.03 -35.94 15.29
N HIS A 66 -10.91 -34.81 14.56
CA HIS A 66 -10.49 -33.52 15.11
C HIS A 66 -9.11 -33.56 15.81
N PHE A 67 -8.25 -34.51 15.45
CA PHE A 67 -6.93 -34.62 16.05
C PHE A 67 -6.04 -33.41 15.75
N THR A 68 -6.26 -32.78 14.60
CA THR A 68 -5.71 -31.48 14.22
C THR A 68 -6.84 -30.59 13.77
N GLN A 69 -6.78 -29.31 14.14
CA GLN A 69 -7.76 -28.29 13.78
C GLN A 69 -7.02 -26.98 13.53
N GLY A 70 -7.63 -26.08 12.77
CA GLY A 70 -7.02 -24.81 12.47
C GLY A 70 -7.82 -23.98 11.49
N TRP A 71 -7.19 -22.93 11.00
CA TRP A 71 -7.75 -22.03 10.00
C TRP A 71 -6.63 -21.53 9.08
N ASN A 72 -7.02 -21.19 7.85
CA ASN A 72 -6.16 -20.51 6.89
C ASN A 72 -6.86 -19.26 6.40
N LEU A 73 -6.08 -18.21 6.14
CA LEU A 73 -6.50 -16.98 5.52
C LEU A 73 -5.62 -16.74 4.29
N THR A 74 -6.28 -16.58 3.15
CA THR A 74 -5.65 -16.22 1.88
C THR A 74 -6.17 -14.88 1.38
N TRP A 75 -5.30 -14.01 0.89
CA TRP A 75 -5.67 -12.70 0.34
C TRP A 75 -5.88 -12.72 -1.18
N GLU A 76 -6.73 -11.82 -1.68
CA GLU A 76 -6.96 -11.58 -3.11
C GLU A 76 -6.03 -10.47 -3.59
N ASP A 77 -4.73 -10.74 -3.55
CA ASP A 77 -3.66 -9.79 -3.88
C ASP A 77 -2.76 -10.33 -5.02
N PRO A 78 -1.79 -9.54 -5.54
CA PRO A 78 -1.49 -8.13 -5.26
C PRO A 78 -2.61 -7.17 -5.69
N VAL A 79 -2.81 -6.09 -4.92
CA VAL A 79 -3.60 -4.93 -5.36
C VAL A 79 -2.68 -3.91 -6.01
N ILE A 80 -2.92 -3.63 -7.30
CA ILE A 80 -2.16 -2.65 -8.09
C ILE A 80 -2.82 -1.27 -7.96
N VAL A 81 -1.99 -0.26 -7.68
CA VAL A 81 -2.41 1.12 -7.41
C VAL A 81 -1.64 2.08 -8.31
N ASP A 82 -2.37 2.78 -9.17
CA ASP A 82 -1.83 3.89 -9.96
C ASP A 82 -1.98 5.21 -9.18
N PHE A 83 -0.90 5.98 -9.05
CA PHE A 83 -0.87 7.22 -8.27
C PHE A 83 -0.44 8.47 -9.08
N GLY A 84 -0.49 8.36 -10.42
CA GLY A 84 -0.32 9.46 -11.36
C GLY A 84 1.03 9.47 -12.08
N ASN A 85 1.07 10.13 -13.25
CA ASN A 85 2.25 10.21 -14.14
C ASN A 85 2.91 8.85 -14.41
N ASP A 86 2.11 7.81 -14.69
CA ASP A 86 2.55 6.43 -14.90
C ASP A 86 3.22 5.77 -13.67
N GLY A 87 3.13 6.39 -12.49
CA GLY A 87 3.58 5.81 -11.22
C GLY A 87 2.61 4.74 -10.73
N GLN A 88 3.15 3.56 -10.42
CA GLN A 88 2.40 2.40 -9.96
C GLN A 88 3.13 1.71 -8.81
N PHE A 89 2.39 1.36 -7.76
CA PHE A 89 2.85 0.44 -6.72
C PHE A 89 1.85 -0.69 -6.55
N GLN A 90 2.26 -1.75 -5.88
CA GLN A 90 1.39 -2.85 -5.49
C GLN A 90 1.47 -3.12 -3.99
N ILE A 91 0.39 -3.67 -3.45
CA ILE A 91 0.26 -4.05 -2.05
C ILE A 91 -0.07 -5.55 -1.99
N GLU A 92 0.68 -6.27 -1.18
CA GLU A 92 0.49 -7.69 -0.89
C GLU A 92 0.38 -7.87 0.63
N LEU A 93 -0.51 -8.74 1.08
CA LEU A 93 -0.65 -9.14 2.48
C LEU A 93 -0.24 -10.60 2.59
N SER A 94 0.56 -10.93 3.59
CA SER A 94 0.98 -12.32 3.78
C SER A 94 -0.22 -13.20 4.13
N ASP A 95 -0.40 -14.28 3.37
CA ASP A 95 -1.25 -15.39 3.77
C ASP A 95 -0.80 -15.95 5.12
N VAL A 96 -1.76 -16.28 5.97
CA VAL A 96 -1.49 -16.76 7.33
C VAL A 96 -2.42 -17.91 7.68
N GLY A 97 -2.02 -18.70 8.66
CA GLY A 97 -2.85 -19.75 9.20
C GLY A 97 -2.33 -20.20 10.55
N TYR A 98 -3.19 -20.90 11.27
CA TYR A 98 -2.85 -21.52 12.54
C TYR A 98 -3.36 -22.96 12.55
N SER A 99 -2.58 -23.85 13.16
CA SER A 99 -2.97 -25.24 13.35
C SER A 99 -2.56 -25.72 14.73
N SER A 100 -3.43 -26.47 15.36
CA SER A 100 -3.16 -27.15 16.62
C SER A 100 -3.23 -28.67 16.46
N TRP A 101 -2.76 -29.38 17.48
CA TRP A 101 -2.70 -30.84 17.56
C TRP A 101 -3.31 -31.34 18.87
N TRP A 102 -3.52 -32.64 18.99
CA TRP A 102 -3.95 -33.30 20.23
C TRP A 102 -5.34 -32.87 20.72
N TRP A 103 -6.31 -32.75 19.81
CA TRP A 103 -7.69 -32.32 20.12
C TRP A 103 -7.76 -30.93 20.77
N GLN A 104 -6.78 -30.08 20.48
CA GLN A 104 -6.87 -28.66 20.77
C GLN A 104 -7.71 -27.96 19.69
N GLY A 105 -8.38 -26.89 20.08
CA GLY A 105 -9.15 -26.04 19.17
C GLY A 105 -8.28 -25.20 18.24
N PRO A 106 -8.91 -24.46 17.31
CA PRO A 106 -8.23 -23.51 16.45
C PRO A 106 -7.86 -22.19 17.15
N ASP A 107 -8.03 -22.08 18.47
CA ASP A 107 -7.69 -20.92 19.31
C ASP A 107 -6.21 -20.55 19.19
N GLY A 108 -5.96 -19.56 18.35
CA GLY A 108 -4.62 -19.21 17.94
C GLY A 108 -4.63 -18.04 16.96
N SER A 109 -3.48 -17.39 16.89
CA SER A 109 -3.28 -16.19 16.09
C SER A 109 -2.03 -16.30 15.22
N ALA A 110 -2.02 -15.53 14.14
CA ALA A 110 -0.87 -15.37 13.26
C ALA A 110 -0.74 -13.89 12.85
N ASP A 111 0.51 -13.48 12.64
CA ASP A 111 0.83 -12.11 12.25
C ASP A 111 0.81 -11.97 10.73
N VAL A 112 0.03 -11.01 10.26
CA VAL A 112 -0.04 -10.59 8.85
C VAL A 112 0.95 -9.45 8.65
N PHE A 113 1.73 -9.58 7.58
CA PHE A 113 2.66 -8.56 7.10
C PHE A 113 2.15 -7.96 5.80
N ALA A 114 2.29 -6.65 5.65
CA ALA A 114 2.04 -5.96 4.40
C ALA A 114 3.37 -5.71 3.68
N THR A 115 3.40 -5.99 2.39
CA THR A 115 4.50 -5.67 1.49
C THR A 115 4.02 -4.66 0.46
N VAL A 116 4.70 -3.52 0.40
CA VAL A 116 4.47 -2.49 -0.62
C VAL A 116 5.66 -2.49 -1.56
N SER A 117 5.41 -2.64 -2.85
CA SER A 117 6.44 -2.68 -3.91
C SER A 117 6.18 -1.58 -4.93
N LEU A 118 7.20 -0.78 -5.26
CA LEU A 118 7.08 0.27 -6.27
C LEU A 118 7.41 -0.32 -7.65
N ASN A 119 6.41 -0.48 -8.50
CA ASN A 119 6.58 -1.08 -9.83
C ASN A 119 7.13 -0.09 -10.85
N SER A 120 6.65 1.15 -10.83
CA SER A 120 7.13 2.23 -11.68
C SER A 120 7.12 3.55 -10.91
N ALA A 121 8.21 4.30 -11.01
CA ALA A 121 8.26 5.66 -10.48
C ALA A 121 7.50 6.62 -11.42
N PRO A 122 6.82 7.65 -10.87
CA PRO A 122 6.14 8.63 -11.70
C PRO A 122 7.13 9.37 -12.60
N ALA A 123 6.77 9.55 -13.87
CA ALA A 123 7.59 10.28 -14.82
C ALA A 123 7.83 11.72 -14.34
N PRO A 124 9.08 12.22 -14.40
CA PRO A 124 9.36 13.60 -14.00
C PRO A 124 8.57 14.55 -14.90
N VAL A 125 7.65 15.31 -14.28
CA VAL A 125 6.92 16.38 -14.97
C VAL A 125 7.93 17.45 -15.35
N PRO A 126 8.06 17.82 -16.65
CA PRO A 126 8.96 18.88 -17.06
C PRO A 126 8.65 20.14 -16.24
N GLU A 127 9.67 20.73 -15.65
CA GLU A 127 9.52 21.96 -14.87
C GLU A 127 8.70 22.98 -15.69
N PRO A 128 7.70 23.66 -15.10
CA PRO A 128 6.86 24.56 -15.85
C PRO A 128 7.72 25.58 -16.59
N ALA A 129 7.58 25.61 -17.92
CA ALA A 129 8.26 26.59 -18.77
C ALA A 129 8.00 28.04 -18.32
N THR A 130 7.03 28.25 -17.44
CA THR A 130 6.77 29.48 -16.68
C THR A 130 8.02 30.08 -16.06
N ILE A 131 8.98 29.31 -15.51
CA ILE A 131 10.21 29.89 -14.95
C ILE A 131 11.08 30.49 -16.06
N LEU A 132 11.25 29.75 -17.16
CA LEU A 132 11.96 30.24 -18.34
C LEU A 132 11.25 31.46 -18.95
N LEU A 133 9.93 31.42 -19.05
CA LEU A 133 9.08 32.45 -19.64
C LEU A 133 9.04 33.71 -18.76
N LEU A 134 9.02 33.55 -17.43
CA LEU A 134 9.20 34.62 -16.45
C LEU A 134 10.60 35.24 -16.58
N GLY A 135 11.65 34.41 -16.71
CA GLY A 135 13.02 34.87 -16.92
C GLY A 135 13.16 35.70 -18.20
N ILE A 136 12.63 35.21 -19.32
CA ILE A 136 12.62 35.92 -20.60
C ILE A 136 11.78 37.19 -20.52
N GLY A 137 10.61 37.15 -19.86
CA GLY A 137 9.74 38.30 -19.65
C GLY A 137 10.44 39.43 -18.87
N LEU A 138 11.10 39.09 -17.76
CA LEU A 138 11.88 40.04 -16.95
C LEU A 138 13.07 40.61 -17.73
N PHE A 139 13.78 39.77 -18.48
CA PHE A 139 14.86 40.23 -19.37
C PHE A 139 14.35 41.19 -20.45
N GLY A 140 13.20 40.89 -21.06
CA GLY A 140 12.56 41.75 -22.05
C GLY A 140 12.18 43.12 -21.47
N ILE A 141 11.54 43.14 -20.30
CA ILE A 141 11.13 44.37 -19.62
C ILE A 141 12.36 45.19 -19.18
N GLY A 142 13.34 44.55 -18.53
CA GLY A 142 14.56 45.22 -18.05
C GLY A 142 15.43 45.76 -19.19
N GLY A 143 15.55 44.99 -20.28
CA GLY A 143 16.25 45.42 -21.50
C GLY A 143 15.56 46.58 -22.21
N TYR A 144 14.22 46.55 -22.30
CA TYR A 144 13.44 47.62 -22.92
C TYR A 144 13.47 48.91 -22.09
N GLY A 145 13.35 48.81 -20.76
CA GLY A 145 13.39 49.94 -19.84
C GLY A 145 14.68 50.75 -19.92
N ARG A 146 15.85 50.09 -19.95
CA ARG A 146 17.16 50.75 -20.06
C ARG A 146 17.32 51.55 -21.35
N LYS A 147 16.78 51.07 -22.48
CA LYS A 147 16.84 51.79 -23.76
C LYS A 147 16.05 53.09 -23.75
N ARG A 148 14.95 53.17 -22.99
CA ARG A 148 14.16 54.41 -22.86
C ARG A 148 14.84 55.45 -21.98
N SER A 149 15.37 55.05 -20.82
CA SER A 149 16.07 55.98 -19.92
C SER A 149 17.32 56.58 -20.55
N ALA A 150 18.08 55.80 -21.35
CA ALA A 150 19.24 56.32 -22.08
C ALA A 150 18.89 57.30 -23.21
N LYS A 151 17.68 57.21 -23.78
CA LYS A 151 17.18 58.15 -24.80
C LYS A 151 16.68 59.47 -24.22
N MET A 152 16.28 59.50 -22.95
CA MET A 152 15.83 60.71 -22.25
C MET A 152 16.97 61.48 -21.58
N ALA A 153 18.13 60.84 -21.35
CA ALA A 153 19.32 61.45 -20.75
C ALA A 153 20.26 62.12 -21.77
N LYS A 154 19.80 62.31 -23.01
CA LYS A 154 20.56 62.88 -24.14
C LYS A 154 19.78 64.04 -24.74
#